data_AF-A0A7S3P8P9-F1
#
_entry.id   AF-A0A7S3P8P9-F1
#
_cell.length_a   1.000
_cell.length_b   1.000
_cell.length_c   1.000
_cell.angle_alpha   90.00
_cell.angle_beta   90.00
_cell.angle_gamma   90.00
#
_symmetry.space_group_name_H-M   'P 1'
#
loop_
_entity.id
_entity.type
_entity.pdbx_description
1 polymer ?
#
loop_
_entity_poly.entity_id
_entity_poly.type
_entity_poly.pdbx_seq_one_letter_code
_entity_poly.pdbx_strand_id
1 'polypeptide(L)'
;PARLAWFLFEVPNLLWVAATVWKHYLGSQQEQSSSTTLTTMTGGEDSSLVGNYILLGFFTLHYLRRTIWYPWRMMSLQAKPVPLGIILSAMSYTSVNGYLQCQSLLAFHRFPLPSYGSTTAYHLVTFGGGLVMALAGMIINAQTDAALCRLRSLGKGYQIPRGYWLFDYVSCPHYLGEILEWL
;
A
#
# COMPACT_ATOMS: atom_id res chain seq x y z
N PRO A 1 -15.34 -13.11 14.42
CA PRO A 1 -15.13 -11.79 15.07
C PRO A 1 -14.74 -10.72 14.03
N ALA A 2 -15.31 -9.52 14.10
CA ALA A 2 -15.02 -8.44 13.14
C ALA A 2 -13.52 -8.12 13.01
N ARG A 3 -12.80 -8.24 14.12
CA ARG A 3 -11.34 -8.04 14.23
C ARG A 3 -10.55 -8.97 13.31
N LEU A 4 -10.86 -10.26 13.37
CA LEU A 4 -10.23 -11.27 12.52
C LEU A 4 -10.64 -11.08 11.07
N ALA A 5 -11.90 -10.72 10.81
CA ALA A 5 -12.39 -10.45 9.45
C ALA A 5 -11.59 -9.33 8.76
N TRP A 6 -11.38 -8.21 9.46
CA TRP A 6 -10.60 -7.08 8.94
C TRP A 6 -9.13 -7.43 8.67
N PHE A 7 -8.50 -8.19 9.56
CA PHE A 7 -7.15 -8.70 9.31
C PHE A 7 -7.13 -9.63 8.09
N LEU A 8 -8.07 -10.56 8.01
CA LEU A 8 -8.16 -11.54 6.92
C LEU A 8 -8.44 -10.89 5.57
N PHE A 9 -9.21 -9.81 5.51
CA PHE A 9 -9.52 -9.10 4.26
C PHE A 9 -8.26 -8.74 3.48
N GLU A 10 -7.22 -8.27 4.15
CA GLU A 10 -6.10 -7.57 3.50
C GLU A 10 -4.75 -8.26 3.69
N VAL A 11 -4.64 -9.26 4.58
CA VAL A 11 -3.40 -10.03 4.79
C VAL A 11 -2.80 -10.64 3.51
N PRO A 12 -3.56 -11.09 2.48
CA PRO A 12 -2.95 -11.64 1.26
C PRO A 12 -2.01 -10.67 0.54
N ASN A 13 -2.26 -9.36 0.60
CA ASN A 13 -1.36 -8.36 0.00
C ASN A 13 0.03 -8.39 0.64
N LEU A 14 0.10 -8.44 1.98
CA LEU A 14 1.37 -8.51 2.70
C LEU A 14 2.10 -9.83 2.46
N LEU A 15 1.36 -10.93 2.35
CA LEU A 15 1.95 -12.24 2.01
C LEU A 15 2.57 -12.22 0.61
N TRP A 16 1.91 -11.60 -0.37
CA TRP A 16 2.46 -11.46 -1.72
C TRP A 16 3.70 -10.57 -1.76
N VAL A 17 3.72 -9.45 -1.03
CA VAL A 17 4.92 -8.61 -0.89
C VAL A 17 6.07 -9.46 -0.36
N ALA A 18 5.87 -10.18 0.75
CA ALA A 18 6.92 -11.01 1.35
C ALA A 18 7.40 -12.11 0.39
N ALA A 19 6.48 -12.83 -0.25
CA ALA A 19 6.81 -13.93 -1.16
C ALA A 19 7.57 -13.46 -2.41
N THR A 20 7.15 -12.34 -2.99
CA THR A 20 7.79 -11.79 -4.20
C THR A 20 9.16 -11.18 -3.90
N VAL A 21 9.32 -10.45 -2.79
CA VAL A 21 10.63 -9.96 -2.33
C VAL A 21 11.57 -11.12 -2.04
N TRP A 22 11.09 -12.16 -1.34
CA TRP A 22 11.89 -13.36 -1.08
C TRP A 22 12.33 -14.06 -2.36
N LYS A 23 11.41 -14.25 -3.32
CA LYS A 23 11.72 -14.84 -4.62
C LYS A 23 12.77 -14.02 -5.38
N HIS A 24 12.61 -12.69 -5.40
CA HIS A 24 13.54 -11.79 -6.06
C HIS A 24 14.95 -11.85 -5.43
N TYR A 25 15.01 -11.88 -4.09
CA TYR A 25 16.26 -12.06 -3.34
C TYR A 25 16.96 -13.38 -3.65
N LEU A 26 16.21 -14.49 -3.74
CA LEU A 26 16.80 -15.79 -4.12
C LEU A 26 17.33 -15.78 -5.56
N GLY A 27 16.60 -15.14 -6.48
CA GLY A 27 17.02 -15.01 -7.88
C GLY A 27 18.34 -14.23 -8.01
N SER A 28 18.48 -13.10 -7.31
CA SER A 28 19.70 -12.29 -7.35
C SER A 28 20.93 -13.04 -6.82
N GLN A 29 20.77 -13.87 -5.79
CA GLN A 29 21.86 -14.70 -5.25
C GLN A 29 22.35 -15.75 -6.27
N GLN A 30 21.43 -16.33 -7.05
CA GLN A 30 21.75 -17.34 -8.05
C GLN A 30 22.44 -16.74 -9.28
N GLU A 31 22.01 -15.54 -9.71
CA GLU A 31 22.68 -14.78 -10.77
C GLU A 31 24.09 -14.36 -10.34
N GLN A 32 24.27 -13.85 -9.12
CA GLN A 32 25.58 -13.43 -8.62
C GLN A 32 26.56 -14.61 -8.50
N SER A 33 26.08 -15.80 -8.13
CA SER A 33 26.88 -17.03 -8.09
C SER A 33 27.31 -17.51 -9.49
N SER A 34 26.50 -17.24 -10.51
CA SER A 34 26.80 -17.61 -11.91
C SER A 34 27.71 -16.58 -12.61
N SER A 35 27.56 -15.30 -12.26
CA SER A 35 28.38 -14.19 -12.79
C SER A 35 29.76 -14.08 -12.14
N THR A 36 30.00 -14.68 -10.97
CA THR A 36 31.34 -14.69 -10.35
C THR A 36 32.38 -15.43 -11.22
N THR A 37 31.94 -16.29 -12.14
CA THR A 37 32.78 -16.97 -13.14
C THR A 37 33.02 -16.18 -14.43
N LEU A 38 32.30 -15.09 -14.68
CA LEU A 38 32.43 -14.28 -15.89
C LEU A 38 32.25 -12.79 -15.53
N THR A 39 33.31 -12.00 -15.67
CA THR A 39 33.31 -10.52 -15.71
C THR A 39 33.46 -9.78 -14.37
N THR A 40 34.72 -9.62 -13.95
CA THR A 40 35.23 -8.28 -13.60
C THR A 40 34.92 -7.35 -14.79
N MET A 41 34.23 -6.23 -14.57
CA MET A 41 33.78 -5.21 -15.55
C MET A 41 32.32 -5.31 -16.01
N THR A 42 31.39 -4.79 -15.19
CA THR A 42 30.41 -3.75 -15.54
C THR A 42 29.46 -3.55 -14.35
N GLY A 43 29.85 -2.69 -13.40
CA GLY A 43 28.94 -2.25 -12.34
C GLY A 43 27.95 -1.23 -12.92
N GLY A 44 26.69 -1.61 -13.10
CA GLY A 44 25.71 -0.70 -13.68
C GLY A 44 24.22 -1.05 -13.59
N GLU A 45 23.81 -2.20 -13.05
CA GLU A 45 22.40 -2.64 -13.16
C GLU A 45 21.52 -2.36 -11.93
N ASP A 46 22.10 -2.14 -10.74
CA ASP A 46 21.34 -2.02 -9.48
C ASP A 46 20.59 -0.68 -9.31
N SER A 47 20.96 0.36 -10.07
CA SER A 47 20.26 1.66 -10.02
C SER A 47 18.85 1.61 -10.63
N SER A 48 18.49 0.50 -11.30
CA SER A 48 17.26 0.38 -12.09
C SER A 48 15.98 0.06 -11.30
N LEU A 49 16.08 -0.28 -10.00
CA LEU A 49 14.93 -0.73 -9.18
C LEU A 49 14.53 0.20 -8.04
N VAL A 50 15.27 1.28 -7.79
CA VAL A 50 15.01 2.17 -6.65
C VAL A 50 13.57 2.71 -6.68
N GLY A 51 13.06 3.08 -7.86
CA GLY A 51 11.69 3.60 -8.02
C GLY A 51 10.65 2.53 -7.67
N ASN A 52 10.87 1.29 -8.13
CA ASN A 52 10.03 0.15 -7.82
C ASN A 52 9.99 -0.15 -6.33
N TYR A 53 11.13 -0.09 -5.63
CA TYR A 53 11.18 -0.30 -4.19
C TYR A 53 10.48 0.82 -3.41
N ILE A 54 10.53 2.07 -3.88
CA ILE A 54 9.75 3.17 -3.29
C ILE A 54 8.25 2.86 -3.42
N LEU A 55 7.77 2.52 -4.62
CA LEU A 55 6.36 2.21 -4.84
C LEU A 55 5.90 0.96 -4.06
N LEU A 56 6.73 -0.09 -4.03
CA LEU A 56 6.47 -1.28 -3.22
C LEU A 56 6.46 -0.95 -1.73
N GLY A 57 7.33 -0.04 -1.28
CA GLY A 57 7.36 0.47 0.08
C GLY A 57 6.05 1.19 0.45
N PHE A 58 5.51 2.02 -0.46
CA PHE A 58 4.20 2.65 -0.28
C PHE A 58 3.07 1.63 -0.18
N PHE A 59 3.02 0.68 -1.13
CA PHE A 59 2.05 -0.41 -1.13
C PHE A 59 2.11 -1.19 0.19
N THR A 60 3.33 -1.50 0.66
CA THR A 60 3.56 -2.21 1.92
C THR A 60 3.12 -1.38 3.12
N LEU A 61 3.50 -0.10 3.19
CA LEU A 61 3.13 0.80 4.28
C LEU A 61 1.62 0.96 4.40
N HIS A 62 0.94 1.14 3.27
CA HIS A 62 -0.51 1.17 3.19
C HIS A 62 -1.14 -0.09 3.81
N TYR A 63 -0.76 -1.27 3.31
CA TYR A 63 -1.35 -2.52 3.78
C TYR A 63 -0.90 -2.92 5.18
N LEU A 64 0.26 -2.48 5.67
CA LEU A 64 0.64 -2.63 7.08
C LEU A 64 -0.29 -1.80 7.97
N ARG A 65 -0.56 -0.55 7.59
CA ARG A 65 -1.51 0.30 8.33
C ARG A 65 -2.91 -0.32 8.32
N ARG A 66 -3.38 -0.77 7.16
CA ARG A 66 -4.75 -1.28 7.00
C ARG A 66 -4.99 -2.68 7.56
N THR A 67 -4.00 -3.56 7.48
CA THR A 67 -4.12 -4.95 7.96
C THR A 67 -3.83 -5.07 9.45
N ILE A 68 -2.88 -4.28 9.98
CA ILE A 68 -2.40 -4.43 11.36
C ILE A 68 -2.87 -3.27 12.24
N TRP A 69 -2.51 -2.03 11.88
CA TRP A 69 -2.74 -0.87 12.74
C TRP A 69 -4.22 -0.48 12.87
N TYR A 70 -4.93 -0.42 11.74
CA TYR A 70 -6.33 -0.03 11.71
C TYR A 70 -7.23 -1.04 12.45
N PRO A 71 -7.12 -2.36 12.22
CA PRO A 71 -7.91 -3.33 12.95
C PRO A 71 -7.55 -3.29 14.42
N TRP A 72 -6.27 -3.12 14.79
CA TRP A 72 -5.83 -2.97 16.17
C TRP A 72 -6.50 -1.78 16.88
N ARG A 73 -6.60 -0.60 16.25
CA ARG A 73 -7.38 0.52 16.80
C ARG A 73 -8.87 0.23 16.90
N MET A 74 -9.44 -0.47 15.91
CA MET A 74 -10.82 -0.95 15.95
C MET A 74 -11.07 -2.01 17.03
N MET A 75 -10.05 -2.75 17.49
CA MET A 75 -10.20 -3.81 18.49
C MET A 75 -10.78 -3.29 19.80
N SER A 76 -10.59 -2.01 20.14
CA SER A 76 -11.17 -1.40 21.35
C SER A 76 -12.66 -1.08 21.24
N LEU A 77 -13.29 -1.26 20.07
CA LEU A 77 -14.67 -0.82 19.79
C LEU A 77 -15.60 -2.03 19.56
N GLN A 78 -16.88 -1.91 19.92
CA GLN A 78 -17.92 -2.93 19.71
C GLN A 78 -18.25 -3.09 18.21
N ALA A 79 -17.36 -3.72 17.46
CA ALA A 79 -17.55 -3.99 16.05
C ALA A 79 -18.51 -5.17 15.83
N LYS A 80 -19.52 -4.96 14.97
CA LYS A 80 -20.50 -5.99 14.59
C LYS A 80 -19.83 -7.12 13.80
N PRO A 81 -20.30 -8.38 13.93
CA PRO A 81 -19.78 -9.49 13.15
C PRO A 81 -19.95 -9.24 11.64
N VAL A 82 -18.97 -9.69 10.87
CA VAL A 82 -18.93 -9.54 9.41
C VAL A 82 -19.35 -10.88 8.77
N PRO A 83 -20.26 -10.86 7.77
CA PRO A 83 -20.64 -12.06 7.02
C PRO A 83 -19.46 -12.74 6.33
N LEU A 84 -19.45 -14.08 6.31
CA LEU A 84 -18.36 -14.87 5.73
C LEU A 84 -18.15 -14.61 4.23
N GLY A 85 -19.23 -14.45 3.46
CA GLY A 85 -19.14 -14.17 2.02
C GLY A 85 -18.36 -12.89 1.71
N ILE A 86 -18.45 -11.87 2.57
CA ILE A 86 -17.69 -10.62 2.41
C ILE A 86 -16.20 -10.86 2.67
N ILE A 87 -15.86 -11.68 3.66
CA ILE A 87 -14.47 -12.08 3.95
C ILE A 87 -13.85 -12.80 2.77
N LEU A 88 -14.53 -13.80 2.23
CA LEU A 88 -14.02 -14.56 1.09
C LEU A 88 -13.87 -13.68 -0.15
N SER A 89 -14.83 -12.79 -0.41
CA SER A 89 -14.75 -11.85 -1.54
C SER A 89 -13.58 -10.89 -1.40
N ALA A 90 -13.40 -10.26 -0.23
CA ALA A 90 -12.28 -9.37 0.05
C ALA A 90 -10.93 -10.09 -0.08
N MET A 91 -10.80 -11.28 0.52
CA MET A 91 -9.60 -12.11 0.41
C MET A 91 -9.26 -12.48 -1.03
N SER A 92 -10.27 -12.82 -1.83
CA SER A 92 -10.08 -13.18 -3.24
C SER A 92 -9.55 -11.99 -4.03
N TYR A 93 -10.17 -10.81 -3.84
CA TYR A 93 -9.74 -9.59 -4.48
C TYR A 93 -8.31 -9.20 -4.08
N THR A 94 -8.01 -9.17 -2.78
CA THR A 94 -6.67 -8.78 -2.28
C THR A 94 -5.58 -9.79 -2.65
N SER A 95 -5.92 -11.06 -2.78
CA SER A 95 -4.98 -12.07 -3.28
C SER A 95 -4.58 -11.79 -4.73
N VAL A 96 -5.57 -11.50 -5.59
CA VAL A 96 -5.30 -11.20 -7.01
C VAL A 96 -4.61 -9.84 -7.15
N ASN A 97 -5.06 -8.83 -6.43
CA ASN A 97 -4.49 -7.48 -6.46
C ASN A 97 -3.02 -7.49 -6.01
N GLY A 98 -2.74 -8.10 -4.85
CA GLY A 98 -1.38 -8.19 -4.32
C GLY A 98 -0.44 -8.93 -5.25
N TYR A 99 -0.89 -10.04 -5.85
CA TYR A 99 -0.13 -10.75 -6.87
C TYR A 99 0.22 -9.84 -8.06
N LEU A 100 -0.79 -9.18 -8.65
CA LEU A 100 -0.60 -8.34 -9.83
C LEU A 100 0.35 -7.16 -9.55
N GLN A 101 0.18 -6.47 -8.42
CA GLN A 101 1.00 -5.31 -8.05
C GLN A 101 2.45 -5.71 -7.77
N CYS A 102 2.67 -6.76 -6.97
CA CYS A 102 4.02 -7.20 -6.63
C CYS A 102 4.77 -7.73 -7.86
N GLN A 103 4.11 -8.50 -8.71
CA GLN A 103 4.72 -9.02 -9.94
C GLN A 103 5.01 -7.91 -10.96
N SER A 104 4.10 -6.94 -11.10
CA SER A 104 4.32 -5.76 -11.94
C SER A 104 5.58 -5.00 -11.50
N LEU A 105 5.73 -4.76 -10.19
CA LEU A 105 6.82 -3.97 -9.63
C LEU A 105 8.17 -4.71 -9.56
N LEU A 106 8.21 -6.03 -9.39
CA LEU A 106 9.47 -6.75 -9.21
C LEU A 106 9.88 -7.63 -10.40
N ALA A 107 8.95 -8.02 -11.26
CA ALA A 107 9.22 -8.95 -12.37
C ALA A 107 9.09 -8.32 -13.76
N PHE A 108 8.13 -7.40 -13.96
CA PHE A 108 7.76 -6.96 -15.32
C PHE A 108 8.16 -5.53 -15.67
N HIS A 109 8.01 -4.57 -14.74
CA HIS A 109 8.28 -3.16 -15.02
C HIS A 109 9.52 -2.66 -14.29
N ARG A 110 10.25 -1.74 -14.91
CA ARG A 110 11.33 -0.98 -14.29
C ARG A 110 10.93 0.49 -14.36
N PHE A 111 10.76 1.12 -13.20
CA PHE A 111 10.40 2.53 -13.10
C PHE A 111 11.68 3.35 -12.96
N PRO A 112 12.12 4.03 -14.04
CA PRO A 112 13.32 4.85 -13.97
C PRO A 112 13.08 6.03 -13.03
N LEU A 113 14.05 6.31 -12.15
CA LEU A 113 14.08 7.60 -11.47
C LEU A 113 14.36 8.70 -12.49
N PRO A 114 13.90 9.95 -12.23
CA PRO A 114 14.29 11.09 -13.03
C PRO A 114 15.83 11.22 -13.06
N SER A 115 16.45 10.89 -14.20
CA SER A 115 17.88 11.11 -14.48
C SER A 115 18.03 12.33 -15.39
N TYR A 116 19.24 12.90 -15.52
CA TYR A 116 19.49 14.11 -16.33
C TYR A 116 19.23 13.85 -17.84
N GLY A 117 18.30 14.56 -18.48
CA GLY A 117 17.94 14.39 -19.90
C GLY A 117 16.62 15.06 -20.33
N SER A 118 16.16 14.84 -21.57
CA SER A 118 14.92 15.47 -22.10
C SER A 118 13.62 14.81 -21.59
N THR A 119 13.68 13.55 -21.15
CA THR A 119 12.55 12.82 -20.55
C THR A 119 12.39 13.06 -19.05
N THR A 120 13.32 13.79 -18.41
CA THR A 120 13.34 14.05 -16.96
C THR A 120 12.08 14.76 -16.49
N ALA A 121 11.58 15.74 -17.23
CA ALA A 121 10.40 16.52 -16.81
C ALA A 121 9.14 15.64 -16.74
N TYR A 122 8.93 14.76 -17.73
CA TYR A 122 7.80 13.83 -17.74
C TYR A 122 7.89 12.84 -16.57
N HIS A 123 9.06 12.23 -16.34
CA HIS A 123 9.25 11.31 -15.22
C HIS A 123 9.11 12.01 -13.87
N LEU A 124 9.61 13.24 -13.73
CA LEU A 124 9.47 14.03 -12.51
C LEU A 124 8.01 14.35 -12.21
N VAL A 125 7.25 14.78 -13.22
CA VAL A 125 5.83 15.11 -13.05
C VAL A 125 5.00 13.86 -12.76
N THR A 126 5.21 12.77 -13.50
CA THR A 126 4.42 11.54 -13.33
C THR A 126 4.77 10.80 -12.04
N PHE A 127 6.05 10.48 -11.82
CA PHE A 127 6.49 9.77 -10.62
C PHE A 127 6.37 10.65 -9.38
N GLY A 128 6.87 11.89 -9.44
CA GLY A 128 6.83 12.82 -8.31
C GLY A 128 5.41 13.29 -8.00
N GLY A 129 4.60 13.62 -9.01
CA GLY A 129 3.19 13.97 -8.83
C GLY A 129 2.38 12.83 -8.26
N GLY A 130 2.54 11.61 -8.80
CA GLY A 130 1.91 10.41 -8.25
C GLY A 130 2.31 10.15 -6.80
N LEU A 131 3.60 10.34 -6.45
CA LEU A 131 4.06 10.18 -5.08
C LEU A 131 3.44 11.21 -4.12
N VAL A 132 3.29 12.46 -4.56
CA VAL A 132 2.63 13.51 -3.78
C VAL A 132 1.15 13.20 -3.59
N MET A 133 0.46 12.72 -4.63
CA MET A 133 -0.94 12.29 -4.54
C MET A 133 -1.09 11.09 -3.59
N ALA A 134 -0.23 10.08 -3.72
CA ALA A 134 -0.17 8.93 -2.83
C ALA A 134 -0.03 9.35 -1.36
N LEU A 135 0.93 10.23 -1.05
CA LEU A 135 1.15 10.77 0.29
C LEU A 135 -0.03 11.59 0.81
N ALA A 136 -0.57 12.49 -0.01
CA ALA A 136 -1.70 13.31 0.37
C ALA A 136 -2.93 12.45 0.69
N GLY A 137 -3.22 11.47 -0.17
CA GLY A 137 -4.29 10.50 0.03
C GLY A 137 -4.11 9.69 1.31
N MET A 138 -2.91 9.17 1.53
CA MET A 138 -2.54 8.41 2.72
C MET A 138 -2.73 9.22 4.02
N ILE A 139 -2.35 10.51 4.02
CA ILE A 139 -2.54 11.42 5.15
C ILE A 139 -4.03 11.69 5.39
N ILE A 140 -4.78 12.01 4.33
CA ILE A 140 -6.22 12.26 4.42
C ILE A 140 -6.92 11.05 5.02
N ASN A 141 -6.64 9.86 4.50
CA ASN A 141 -7.22 8.61 5.00
C ASN A 141 -6.88 8.39 6.48
N ALA A 142 -5.60 8.45 6.85
CA ALA A 142 -5.17 8.19 8.22
C ALA A 142 -5.81 9.14 9.25
N GLN A 143 -5.84 10.44 8.95
CA GLN A 143 -6.37 11.44 9.88
C GLN A 143 -7.88 11.30 10.06
N THR A 144 -8.60 11.07 8.97
CA THR A 144 -10.06 11.00 8.99
C THR A 144 -10.55 9.67 9.59
N ASP A 145 -9.86 8.56 9.34
CA ASP A 145 -10.11 7.29 10.04
C ASP A 145 -9.83 7.40 11.54
N ALA A 146 -8.77 8.11 11.94
CA ALA A 146 -8.50 8.35 13.37
C ALA A 146 -9.63 9.17 14.03
N ALA A 147 -10.16 10.18 13.34
CA ALA A 147 -11.32 10.95 13.82
C ALA A 147 -12.57 10.07 13.98
N LEU A 148 -12.86 9.18 13.02
CA LEU A 148 -13.99 8.24 13.11
C LEU A 148 -13.82 7.23 14.26
N CYS A 149 -12.61 6.71 14.45
CA CYS A 149 -12.30 5.84 15.59
C CYS A 149 -12.55 6.56 16.92
N ARG A 150 -12.16 7.83 17.05
CA ARG A 150 -12.43 8.66 18.24
C ARG A 150 -13.91 8.91 18.46
N LEU A 151 -14.68 9.13 17.39
CA LEU A 151 -16.14 9.29 17.51
C LEU A 151 -16.81 7.99 17.97
N ARG A 152 -16.39 6.85 17.43
CA ARG A 152 -16.90 5.54 17.86
C ARG A 152 -16.55 5.21 19.31
N SER A 153 -15.37 5.64 19.80
CA SER A 153 -14.98 5.41 21.20
C SER A 153 -15.85 6.15 22.21
N LEU A 154 -16.67 7.12 21.78
CA LEU A 154 -17.65 7.77 22.66
C LEU A 154 -18.82 6.85 23.03
N GLY A 155 -19.02 5.73 22.32
CA GLY A 155 -20.07 4.75 22.63
C GLY A 155 -21.50 5.23 22.39
N LYS A 156 -21.70 6.41 21.78
CA LYS A 156 -23.02 7.03 21.54
C LYS A 156 -23.69 6.58 20.22
N GLY A 157 -23.33 5.42 19.69
CA GLY A 157 -23.79 4.98 18.36
C GLY A 157 -23.19 5.82 17.22
N TYR A 158 -23.87 5.89 16.07
CA TYR A 158 -23.42 6.69 14.94
C TYR A 158 -23.54 8.19 15.25
N GLN A 159 -22.47 8.94 14.97
CA GLN A 159 -22.37 10.37 15.22
C GLN A 159 -21.95 11.08 13.94
N ILE A 160 -22.49 12.27 13.69
CA ILE A 160 -22.10 13.10 12.55
C ILE A 160 -20.76 13.76 12.88
N PRO A 161 -19.70 13.56 12.07
CA PRO A 161 -18.37 14.10 12.33
C PRO A 161 -18.29 15.61 11.99
N ARG A 162 -18.85 16.48 12.82
CA ARG A 162 -18.77 17.95 12.61
C ARG A 162 -17.49 18.54 13.21
N GLY A 163 -16.88 19.52 12.53
CA GLY A 163 -15.68 20.22 13.00
C GLY A 163 -14.41 19.39 12.92
N TYR A 164 -14.44 18.25 12.23
CA TYR A 164 -13.29 17.39 12.00
C TYR A 164 -12.73 17.61 10.59
N TRP A 165 -12.03 18.74 10.40
CA TRP A 165 -11.24 19.01 9.20
C TRP A 165 -12.02 18.78 7.88
N LEU A 166 -11.67 17.76 7.10
CA LEU A 166 -12.24 17.50 5.78
C LEU A 166 -13.69 17.00 5.83
N PHE A 167 -14.17 16.55 6.99
CA PHE A 167 -15.57 16.14 7.16
C PHE A 167 -16.57 17.30 7.03
N ASP A 168 -16.12 18.55 7.15
CA ASP A 168 -16.97 19.72 6.92
C ASP A 168 -17.22 19.99 5.42
N TYR A 169 -16.45 19.36 4.53
CA TYR A 169 -16.54 19.53 3.07
C TYR A 169 -17.02 18.28 2.34
N VAL A 170 -16.64 17.09 2.83
CA VAL A 170 -16.91 15.81 2.18
C VAL A 170 -17.41 14.81 3.22
N SER A 171 -18.47 14.06 2.90
CA SER A 171 -19.07 13.09 3.84
C SER A 171 -18.14 11.93 4.21
N CYS A 172 -17.34 11.45 3.24
CA CYS A 172 -16.45 10.30 3.40
C CYS A 172 -15.01 10.65 2.96
N PRO A 173 -14.31 11.53 3.68
CA PRO A 173 -12.97 11.98 3.30
C PRO A 173 -11.93 10.85 3.41
N HIS A 174 -12.16 9.82 4.23
CA HIS A 174 -11.32 8.62 4.26
C HIS A 174 -11.34 7.85 2.94
N TYR A 175 -12.51 7.77 2.27
CA TYR A 175 -12.61 7.19 0.92
C TYR A 175 -12.00 8.11 -0.14
N LEU A 176 -12.16 9.43 0.00
CA LEU A 176 -11.45 10.37 -0.87
C LEU A 176 -9.93 10.20 -0.76
N GLY A 177 -9.42 10.03 0.46
CA GLY A 177 -8.00 9.76 0.71
C GLY A 177 -7.53 8.48 0.05
N GLU A 178 -8.26 7.37 0.20
CA GLU A 178 -7.96 6.10 -0.49
C GLU A 178 -7.96 6.25 -2.01
N ILE A 179 -8.96 6.94 -2.58
CA ILE A 179 -9.03 7.16 -4.03
C ILE A 179 -7.82 7.96 -4.49
N LEU A 180 -7.48 9.05 -3.80
CA LEU A 180 -6.31 9.87 -4.14
C LEU A 180 -4.99 9.12 -3.96
N GLU A 181 -4.93 8.20 -3.00
CA GLU A 181 -3.75 7.38 -2.74
C GLU A 181 -3.43 6.40 -3.87
N TRP A 182 -4.46 5.93 -4.58
CA TRP A 182 -4.38 4.92 -5.63
C TRP A 182 -4.51 5.45 -7.06
N LEU A 183 -4.59 6.78 -7.24
CA LEU A 183 -4.57 7.46 -8.55
C LEU A 183 -3.14 7.61 -9.08
#